data_AF-A0A975MM89-F1
#
_entry.id   AF-A0A975MM89-F1
#
_cell.length_a   1.000
_cell.length_b   1.000
_cell.length_c   1.000
_cell.angle_alpha   90.00
_cell.angle_beta   90.00
_cell.angle_gamma   90.00
#
_symmetry.space_group_name_H-M   'P 1'
#
loop_
_entity.id
_entity.type
_entity.pdbx_description
1 polymer ?
#
loop_
_entity_poly.entity_id
_entity_poly.type
_entity_poly.pdbx_seq_one_letter_code
_entity_poly.pdbx_strand_id
1 'polypeptide(L)'
;MQFTKKYLFGLALLPIAINANADTIYDSLSAVSAVSAGFNLVSNANFGPLADSFSTGANPFSLTDVQLALTSNDSSTSGTVTVSLVSDNNASLGSILATLGTISDTSLSAYTPATVDFAQSTPIQLAANTRYWIEVSATDDSSAGWSYTADTTGTGVATEFNANSFQVYANAGDPALALINNPYQLQISGVTAVPLPGAAWFFAIAIGALSALRRRHTFSNVNQA
;
A
#
# COMPACT_ATOMS: atom_id res chain seq x y z
N MET A 1 -8.54 -40.41 -57.04
CA MET A 1 -9.06 -39.24 -56.30
C MET A 1 -8.92 -39.53 -54.80
N GLN A 2 -7.88 -39.02 -54.14
CA GLN A 2 -7.74 -39.12 -52.67
C GLN A 2 -7.69 -37.71 -52.08
N PHE A 3 -8.67 -37.40 -51.24
CA PHE A 3 -8.81 -36.13 -50.55
C PHE A 3 -7.87 -36.08 -49.34
N THR A 4 -6.88 -35.18 -49.35
CA THR A 4 -6.02 -34.92 -48.19
C THR A 4 -6.75 -33.99 -47.21
N LYS A 5 -7.18 -34.54 -46.06
CA LYS A 5 -7.74 -33.74 -44.95
C LYS A 5 -6.61 -33.01 -44.22
N LYS A 6 -6.61 -31.67 -44.29
CA LYS A 6 -5.75 -30.80 -43.46
C LYS A 6 -6.46 -30.55 -42.13
N TYR A 7 -5.93 -31.10 -41.04
CA TYR A 7 -6.40 -30.81 -39.69
C TYR A 7 -5.72 -29.52 -39.19
N LEU A 8 -6.49 -28.43 -39.06
CA LEU A 8 -6.08 -27.22 -38.38
C LEU A 8 -6.38 -27.40 -36.89
N PHE A 9 -5.36 -27.62 -36.06
CA PHE A 9 -5.51 -27.54 -34.60
C PHE A 9 -5.40 -26.07 -34.19
N GLY A 10 -6.55 -25.43 -33.96
CA GLY A 10 -6.63 -24.11 -33.34
C GLY A 10 -6.39 -24.23 -31.84
N LEU A 11 -5.26 -23.72 -31.36
CA LEU A 11 -4.99 -23.58 -29.93
C LEU A 11 -5.80 -22.38 -29.42
N ALA A 12 -6.90 -22.63 -28.71
CA ALA A 12 -7.67 -21.56 -28.07
C ALA A 12 -6.89 -21.05 -26.84
N LEU A 13 -6.45 -19.79 -26.90
CA LEU A 13 -5.95 -19.07 -25.72
C LEU A 13 -7.13 -18.70 -24.83
N LEU A 14 -7.22 -19.33 -23.65
CA LEU A 14 -8.06 -18.83 -22.56
C LEU A 14 -7.25 -17.75 -21.82
N PRO A 15 -7.69 -16.49 -21.80
CA PRO A 15 -7.07 -15.49 -20.93
C PRO A 15 -7.31 -15.89 -19.48
N ILE A 16 -6.23 -16.10 -18.73
CA ILE A 16 -6.31 -16.17 -17.26
C ILE A 16 -6.55 -14.73 -16.80
N ALA A 17 -7.80 -14.42 -16.44
CA ALA A 17 -8.12 -13.17 -15.78
C ALA A 17 -7.45 -13.18 -14.41
N ILE A 18 -6.38 -12.39 -14.25
CA ILE A 18 -5.81 -12.12 -12.93
C ILE A 18 -6.74 -11.07 -12.31
N ASN A 19 -7.57 -11.49 -11.36
CA ASN A 19 -8.31 -10.51 -10.56
C ASN A 19 -7.30 -9.76 -9.69
N ALA A 20 -7.07 -8.49 -10.00
CA ALA A 20 -6.35 -7.60 -9.10
C ALA A 20 -7.30 -7.18 -7.98
N ASN A 21 -7.31 -7.95 -6.89
CA ASN A 21 -7.92 -7.48 -5.66
C ASN A 21 -6.94 -6.53 -4.97
N ALA A 22 -7.47 -5.49 -4.33
CA ALA A 22 -6.68 -4.65 -3.45
C ALA A 22 -6.23 -5.50 -2.25
N ASP A 23 -4.93 -5.53 -2.01
CA ASP A 23 -4.26 -6.15 -0.87
C ASP A 23 -4.02 -5.07 0.19
N THR A 24 -4.27 -5.41 1.46
CA THR A 24 -4.08 -4.51 2.60
C THR A 24 -2.88 -5.00 3.39
N ILE A 25 -1.80 -4.23 3.39
CA ILE A 25 -0.53 -4.60 4.03
C ILE A 25 -0.36 -3.99 5.42
N TYR A 26 -1.18 -2.98 5.74
CA TYR A 26 -1.25 -2.36 7.06
C TYR A 26 -2.69 -1.94 7.34
N ASP A 27 -3.22 -2.25 8.52
CA ASP A 27 -4.55 -1.81 8.97
C ASP A 27 -4.61 -1.67 10.49
N SER A 28 -4.68 -0.43 10.97
CA SER A 28 -5.04 -0.08 12.35
C SER A 28 -6.39 0.66 12.46
N LEU A 29 -7.13 0.79 11.35
CA LEU A 29 -8.49 1.37 11.31
C LEU A 29 -9.54 0.39 11.85
N SER A 30 -9.37 -0.91 11.61
CA SER A 30 -10.26 -1.95 12.12
C SER A 30 -10.32 -2.04 13.65
N ALA A 31 -9.36 -1.42 14.34
CA ALA A 31 -9.24 -1.36 15.80
C ALA A 31 -10.11 -0.29 16.49
N VAL A 32 -10.89 0.51 15.74
CA VAL A 32 -11.65 1.68 16.27
C VAL A 32 -12.61 1.35 17.44
N SER A 33 -12.92 0.09 17.74
CA SER A 33 -14.01 -0.28 18.66
C SER A 33 -13.66 -0.92 20.01
N ALA A 34 -12.41 -1.18 20.40
CA ALA A 34 -12.17 -2.00 21.60
C ALA A 34 -11.60 -1.28 22.84
N VAL A 35 -10.68 -0.32 22.71
CA VAL A 35 -10.03 0.32 23.87
C VAL A 35 -9.60 1.74 23.46
N SER A 36 -10.03 2.77 24.20
CA SER A 36 -9.83 4.22 23.94
C SER A 36 -8.54 4.61 23.23
N ALA A 37 -8.55 5.68 22.40
CA ALA A 37 -7.27 6.30 22.01
C ALA A 37 -7.34 7.70 21.32
N GLY A 38 -8.15 8.64 21.81
CA GLY A 38 -7.97 10.08 21.56
C GLY A 38 -7.54 10.53 20.15
N PHE A 39 -6.72 11.57 20.10
CA PHE A 39 -5.97 11.98 18.90
C PHE A 39 -4.79 12.86 19.34
N ASN A 40 -3.71 12.86 18.56
CA ASN A 40 -2.61 13.81 18.73
C ASN A 40 -2.73 14.92 17.69
N LEU A 41 -2.45 16.16 18.11
CA LEU A 41 -2.46 17.30 17.20
C LEU A 41 -1.27 17.24 16.25
N VAL A 42 -1.54 17.45 14.96
CA VAL A 42 -0.58 17.41 13.87
C VAL A 42 0.27 18.68 13.80
N SER A 43 -0.09 19.73 14.54
CA SER A 43 0.67 20.99 14.55
C SER A 43 2.00 20.89 15.30
N ASN A 44 3.01 21.60 14.79
CA ASN A 44 4.39 21.61 15.31
C ASN A 44 4.49 22.14 16.75
N ALA A 45 3.55 22.99 17.16
CA ALA A 45 3.49 23.51 18.52
C ALA A 45 3.15 22.44 19.57
N ASN A 46 2.73 21.25 19.14
CA ASN A 46 2.27 20.15 20.00
C ASN A 46 3.10 18.88 19.75
N PHE A 47 2.55 17.94 18.97
CA PHE A 47 3.17 16.64 18.69
C PHE A 47 3.69 16.55 17.24
N GLY A 48 3.27 17.46 16.37
CA GLY A 48 3.54 17.38 14.93
C GLY A 48 4.98 17.67 14.50
N PRO A 49 5.41 17.18 13.32
CA PRO A 49 4.68 16.27 12.43
C PRO A 49 4.50 14.88 13.05
N LEU A 50 3.46 14.17 12.61
CA LEU A 50 3.15 12.81 13.07
C LEU A 50 3.45 11.83 11.95
N ALA A 51 3.95 10.63 12.26
CA ALA A 51 4.12 9.59 11.25
C ALA A 51 3.88 8.19 11.79
N ASP A 52 3.48 7.28 10.90
CA ASP A 52 3.40 5.84 11.17
C ASP A 52 4.08 5.06 10.05
N SER A 53 4.81 4.00 10.40
CA SER A 53 5.56 3.20 9.46
C SER A 53 4.80 1.97 9.00
N PHE A 54 5.11 1.52 7.79
CA PHE A 54 4.66 0.24 7.27
C PHE A 54 5.76 -0.38 6.41
N SER A 55 5.80 -1.71 6.35
CA SER A 55 6.78 -2.44 5.55
C SER A 55 6.11 -3.22 4.44
N THR A 56 6.74 -3.20 3.26
CA THR A 56 6.38 -4.10 2.16
C THR A 56 6.94 -5.50 2.41
N GLY A 57 6.24 -6.52 1.91
CA GLY A 57 6.69 -7.90 1.97
C GLY A 57 7.77 -8.25 0.93
N ALA A 58 7.96 -9.55 0.70
CA ALA A 58 8.98 -10.07 -0.22
C ALA A 58 8.78 -9.67 -1.70
N ASN A 59 7.59 -9.21 -2.07
CA ASN A 59 7.26 -8.76 -3.41
C ASN A 59 7.09 -7.23 -3.44
N PRO A 60 7.41 -6.57 -4.57
CA PRO A 60 7.07 -5.17 -4.76
C PRO A 60 5.57 -4.92 -4.57
N PHE A 61 5.25 -3.73 -4.06
CA PHE A 61 3.87 -3.33 -3.76
C PHE A 61 3.51 -2.08 -4.53
N SER A 62 2.36 -2.09 -5.17
CA SER A 62 1.83 -0.94 -5.89
C SER A 62 0.79 -0.25 -5.00
N LEU A 63 1.20 0.80 -4.28
CA LEU A 63 0.33 1.57 -3.39
C LEU A 63 -0.76 2.26 -4.22
N THR A 64 -2.02 1.93 -3.96
CA THR A 64 -3.16 2.55 -4.63
C THR A 64 -3.97 3.44 -3.71
N ASP A 65 -3.88 3.22 -2.39
CA ASP A 65 -4.74 3.90 -1.45
C ASP A 65 -4.13 3.98 -0.04
N VAL A 66 -4.39 5.12 0.62
CA VAL A 66 -4.06 5.37 2.02
C VAL A 66 -5.29 5.99 2.67
N GLN A 67 -5.76 5.39 3.77
CA GLN A 67 -6.86 5.93 4.56
C GLN A 67 -6.37 6.27 5.96
N LEU A 68 -6.81 7.41 6.49
CA LEU A 68 -6.40 7.93 7.80
C LEU A 68 -7.61 8.28 8.64
N ALA A 69 -7.62 7.97 9.95
CA ALA A 69 -8.63 8.47 10.86
C ALA A 69 -8.26 9.87 11.40
N LEU A 70 -8.82 10.91 10.78
CA LEU A 70 -8.51 12.31 11.08
C LEU A 70 -9.70 13.04 11.73
N THR A 71 -9.39 14.03 12.56
CA THR A 71 -10.36 14.91 13.20
C THR A 71 -9.82 16.33 13.28
N SER A 72 -10.63 17.28 13.73
CA SER A 72 -10.16 18.60 14.14
C SER A 72 -10.47 18.86 15.61
N ASN A 73 -9.57 19.54 16.33
CA ASN A 73 -9.85 20.04 17.69
C ASN A 73 -10.57 21.39 17.70
N ASP A 74 -10.82 21.98 16.53
CA ASP A 74 -11.58 23.20 16.32
C ASP A 74 -12.01 23.31 14.84
N SER A 75 -13.30 23.32 14.53
CA SER A 75 -13.78 23.42 13.14
C SER A 75 -13.72 24.85 12.55
N SER A 76 -13.29 25.84 13.33
CA SER A 76 -13.23 27.23 12.91
C SER A 76 -11.87 27.67 12.33
N THR A 77 -10.85 26.82 12.43
CA THR A 77 -9.52 27.09 11.88
C THR A 77 -9.49 26.91 10.35
N SER A 78 -8.61 27.65 9.70
CA SER A 78 -8.38 27.56 8.25
C SER A 78 -7.06 26.87 7.90
N GLY A 79 -6.51 26.09 8.84
CA GLY A 79 -5.28 25.35 8.65
C GLY A 79 -5.42 24.22 7.63
N THR A 80 -4.29 23.71 7.19
CA THR A 80 -4.23 22.55 6.30
C THR A 80 -3.23 21.52 6.80
N VAL A 81 -3.55 20.25 6.54
CA VAL A 81 -2.62 19.14 6.69
C VAL A 81 -2.20 18.59 5.34
N THR A 82 -0.94 18.18 5.26
CA THR A 82 -0.35 17.50 4.11
C THR A 82 0.00 16.08 4.51
N VAL A 83 -0.41 15.11 3.69
CA VAL A 83 -0.09 13.70 3.87
C VAL A 83 0.97 13.31 2.85
N SER A 84 2.07 12.76 3.32
CA SER A 84 3.23 12.41 2.49
C SER A 84 3.67 10.98 2.72
N LEU A 85 4.08 10.32 1.64
CA LEU A 85 4.86 9.10 1.69
C LEU A 85 6.34 9.47 1.85
N VAL A 86 6.98 8.92 2.86
CA VAL A 86 8.37 9.21 3.22
C VAL A 86 9.18 7.91 3.24
N SER A 87 10.44 7.97 2.80
CA SER A 87 11.35 6.82 2.87
C SER A 87 11.77 6.52 4.31
N ASP A 88 12.11 5.28 4.61
CA ASP A 88 12.79 4.97 5.87
C ASP A 88 14.29 5.35 5.83
N ASN A 89 14.81 5.74 6.99
CA ASN A 89 16.23 5.96 7.27
C ASN A 89 16.62 5.23 8.57
N ASN A 90 16.60 3.90 8.53
CA ASN A 90 16.95 3.02 9.65
C ASN A 90 15.98 3.19 10.85
N ALA A 91 14.69 2.90 10.60
CA ALA A 91 13.60 3.09 11.56
C ALA A 91 13.45 4.55 12.01
N SER A 92 13.58 5.48 11.06
CA SER A 92 13.37 6.91 11.24
C SER A 92 12.93 7.53 9.92
N LEU A 93 12.35 8.74 9.98
CA LEU A 93 11.94 9.43 8.76
C LEU A 93 13.15 9.79 7.89
N GLY A 94 13.03 9.52 6.59
CA GLY A 94 13.96 9.90 5.55
C GLY A 94 13.42 11.05 4.69
N SER A 95 13.58 10.94 3.37
CA SER A 95 13.11 11.95 2.42
C SER A 95 11.66 11.71 1.99
N ILE A 96 10.91 12.78 1.75
CA ILE A 96 9.59 12.71 1.11
C ILE A 96 9.74 12.12 -0.29
N LEU A 97 8.99 11.06 -0.58
CA LEU A 97 8.94 10.39 -1.88
C LEU A 97 7.76 10.86 -2.73
N ALA A 98 6.62 11.14 -2.10
CA ALA A 98 5.43 11.65 -2.76
C ALA A 98 4.52 12.39 -1.76
N THR A 99 3.80 13.41 -2.23
CA THR A 99 2.66 13.99 -1.50
C THR A 99 1.41 13.26 -1.94
N LEU A 100 0.71 12.62 -0.99
CA LEU A 100 -0.50 11.84 -1.24
C LEU A 100 -1.75 12.71 -1.32
N GLY A 101 -1.76 13.83 -0.58
CA GLY A 101 -2.83 14.81 -0.65
C GLY A 101 -2.74 15.88 0.44
N THR A 102 -3.69 16.80 0.39
CA THR A 102 -3.85 17.87 1.39
C THR A 102 -5.30 17.96 1.81
N ILE A 103 -5.57 18.21 3.09
CA ILE A 103 -6.91 18.39 3.65
C ILE A 103 -6.97 19.73 4.38
N SER A 104 -8.09 20.42 4.24
CA SER A 104 -8.41 21.61 5.02
C SER A 104 -9.08 21.23 6.33
N ASP A 105 -8.71 21.86 7.44
CA ASP A 105 -9.31 21.61 8.75
C ASP A 105 -10.83 21.80 8.75
N THR A 106 -11.32 22.72 7.93
CA THR A 106 -12.76 22.98 7.72
C THR A 106 -13.54 21.81 7.13
N SER A 107 -12.85 20.81 6.55
CA SER A 107 -13.46 19.58 6.03
C SER A 107 -13.43 18.42 7.03
N LEU A 108 -12.74 18.58 8.16
CA LEU A 108 -12.63 17.57 9.20
C LEU A 108 -13.77 17.70 10.23
N SER A 109 -14.25 16.57 10.70
CA SER A 109 -15.22 16.52 11.80
C SER A 109 -14.56 16.93 13.11
N ALA A 110 -15.19 17.86 13.85
CA ALA A 110 -14.68 18.30 15.15
C ALA A 110 -14.81 17.19 16.21
N TYR A 111 -13.70 16.90 16.91
CA TYR A 111 -13.56 15.96 18.03
C TYR A 111 -13.96 14.50 17.76
N THR A 112 -14.40 14.17 16.55
CA THR A 112 -14.80 12.83 16.15
C THR A 112 -13.94 12.41 14.95
N PRO A 113 -12.99 11.48 15.13
CA PRO A 113 -12.23 10.92 14.02
C PRO A 113 -13.14 10.32 12.96
N ALA A 114 -12.86 10.66 11.70
CA ALA A 114 -13.49 10.09 10.53
C ALA A 114 -12.39 9.58 9.59
N THR A 115 -12.66 8.48 8.89
CA THR A 115 -11.77 7.98 7.86
C THR A 115 -11.77 8.94 6.68
N VAL A 116 -10.58 9.46 6.35
CA VAL A 116 -10.34 10.25 5.16
C VAL A 116 -9.49 9.46 4.18
N ASP A 117 -9.91 9.51 2.91
CA ASP A 117 -9.43 8.66 1.83
C ASP A 117 -8.47 9.42 0.91
N PHE A 118 -7.33 8.80 0.59
CA PHE A 118 -6.27 9.33 -0.27
C PHE A 118 -5.96 8.35 -1.40
N ALA A 119 -6.97 8.09 -2.23
CA ALA A 119 -6.83 7.25 -3.41
C ALA A 119 -5.82 7.83 -4.42
N GLN A 120 -4.90 6.99 -4.88
CA GLN A 120 -3.85 7.35 -5.83
C GLN A 120 -4.32 7.12 -7.26
N SER A 121 -4.48 8.20 -8.03
CA SER A 121 -4.84 8.12 -9.46
C SER A 121 -3.78 7.42 -10.31
N THR A 122 -2.53 7.42 -9.83
CA THR A 122 -1.42 6.67 -10.40
C THR A 122 -0.76 5.89 -9.27
N PRO A 123 -0.80 4.55 -9.30
CA PRO A 123 -0.24 3.76 -8.22
C PRO A 123 1.27 3.99 -8.02
N ILE A 124 1.69 4.13 -6.77
CA ILE A 124 3.09 4.39 -6.41
C ILE A 124 3.80 3.05 -6.21
N GLN A 125 4.89 2.82 -6.96
CA GLN A 125 5.65 1.58 -6.85
C GLN A 125 6.60 1.62 -5.65
N LEU A 126 6.39 0.67 -4.73
CA LEU A 126 7.21 0.46 -3.56
C LEU A 126 8.08 -0.79 -3.75
N ALA A 127 9.34 -0.69 -3.34
CA ALA A 127 10.28 -1.80 -3.38
C ALA A 127 9.87 -2.89 -2.39
N ALA A 128 10.24 -4.13 -2.67
CA ALA A 128 10.09 -5.24 -1.74
C ALA A 128 10.96 -5.06 -0.48
N ASN A 129 10.57 -5.66 0.64
CA ASN A 129 11.31 -5.69 1.90
C ASN A 129 11.79 -4.31 2.36
N THR A 130 10.94 -3.29 2.18
CA THR A 130 11.31 -1.89 2.45
C THR A 130 10.27 -1.26 3.37
N ARG A 131 10.75 -0.57 4.41
CA ARG A 131 9.91 0.27 5.26
C ARG A 131 9.71 1.64 4.63
N TYR A 132 8.49 2.14 4.78
CA TYR A 132 8.08 3.48 4.42
C TYR A 132 7.29 4.09 5.58
N TRP A 133 7.06 5.38 5.49
CA TRP A 133 6.31 6.15 6.49
C TRP A 133 5.19 6.92 5.81
N ILE A 134 4.04 6.99 6.46
CA ILE A 134 3.04 8.01 6.19
C ILE A 134 3.25 9.12 7.20
N GLU A 135 3.66 10.30 6.72
CA GLU A 135 3.79 11.50 7.54
C GLU A 135 2.57 12.39 7.30
N VAL A 136 2.00 12.90 8.39
CA VAL A 136 1.02 13.98 8.37
C VAL A 136 1.69 15.19 9.03
N SER A 137 1.83 16.27 8.25
CA SER A 137 2.35 17.55 8.70
C SER A 137 1.32 18.65 8.50
N ALA A 138 1.40 19.72 9.27
CA ALA A 138 0.42 20.80 9.24
C ALA A 138 1.07 22.17 9.15
N THR A 139 0.31 23.14 8.67
CA THR A 139 0.60 24.57 8.92
C THR A 139 0.37 24.90 10.40
N ASP A 140 1.07 25.89 10.94
CA ASP A 140 1.01 26.21 12.38
C ASP A 140 -0.39 26.60 12.88
N ASP A 141 -1.27 27.12 12.02
CA ASP A 141 -2.66 27.46 12.35
C ASP A 141 -3.62 26.24 12.33
N SER A 142 -3.10 25.02 12.13
CA SER A 142 -3.93 23.82 12.03
C SER A 142 -4.33 23.25 13.39
N SER A 143 -5.59 22.82 13.44
CA SER A 143 -6.22 22.09 14.54
C SER A 143 -6.46 20.62 14.21
N ALA A 144 -5.88 20.12 13.12
CA ALA A 144 -6.04 18.72 12.75
C ALA A 144 -5.40 17.78 13.79
N GLY A 145 -6.08 16.67 14.03
CA GLY A 145 -5.62 15.57 14.86
C GLY A 145 -5.63 14.26 14.12
N TRP A 146 -4.63 13.43 14.38
CA TRP A 146 -4.59 12.04 13.91
C TRP A 146 -4.92 11.11 15.09
N SER A 147 -5.96 10.31 14.92
CA SER A 147 -6.37 9.31 15.90
C SER A 147 -5.31 8.24 16.05
N TYR A 148 -5.15 7.69 17.26
CA TYR A 148 -4.25 6.58 17.53
C TYR A 148 -5.04 5.39 18.10
N THR A 149 -4.39 4.25 18.32
CA THR A 149 -5.02 3.08 18.97
C THR A 149 -4.02 2.31 19.83
N ALA A 150 -4.48 1.77 20.96
CA ALA A 150 -3.67 0.83 21.76
C ALA A 150 -3.70 -0.59 21.19
N ASP A 151 -4.56 -0.87 20.21
CA ASP A 151 -4.66 -2.18 19.59
C ASP A 151 -3.64 -2.32 18.45
N THR A 152 -2.64 -3.16 18.68
CA THR A 152 -1.60 -3.49 17.70
C THR A 152 -1.86 -4.81 16.97
N THR A 153 -3.05 -5.41 17.13
CA THR A 153 -3.37 -6.72 16.53
C THR A 153 -3.75 -6.63 15.05
N GLY A 154 -3.94 -5.42 14.54
CA GLY A 154 -4.19 -5.14 13.14
C GLY A 154 -3.08 -5.62 12.21
N THR A 155 -3.42 -5.85 10.95
CA THR A 155 -2.47 -6.32 9.92
C THR A 155 -1.29 -5.37 9.84
N GLY A 156 -0.07 -5.91 9.92
CA GLY A 156 1.17 -5.13 9.75
C GLY A 156 1.50 -4.16 10.90
N VAL A 157 0.68 -4.03 11.94
CA VAL A 157 0.85 -2.96 12.95
C VAL A 157 1.95 -3.27 13.97
N ALA A 158 2.00 -4.51 14.49
CA ALA A 158 2.80 -4.89 15.66
C ALA A 158 4.33 -4.79 15.48
N THR A 159 4.83 -4.77 14.24
CA THR A 159 6.28 -4.74 13.93
C THR A 159 6.76 -3.37 13.46
N GLU A 160 5.88 -2.39 13.51
CA GLU A 160 6.11 -1.05 12.98
C GLU A 160 6.31 -0.01 14.09
N PHE A 161 6.47 1.23 13.66
CA PHE A 161 6.85 2.35 14.50
C PHE A 161 5.93 3.53 14.22
N ASN A 162 5.74 4.36 15.23
CA ASN A 162 5.15 5.68 15.10
C ASN A 162 6.20 6.74 15.46
N ALA A 163 6.00 7.96 14.98
CA ALA A 163 6.88 9.09 15.24
C ALA A 163 6.06 10.35 15.50
N ASN A 164 6.65 11.24 16.29
CA ASN A 164 6.17 12.58 16.55
C ASN A 164 7.38 13.52 16.69
N SER A 165 7.15 14.77 17.05
CA SER A 165 8.20 15.79 17.24
C SER A 165 9.26 15.41 18.29
N PHE A 166 8.99 14.45 19.17
CA PHE A 166 9.91 14.06 20.24
C PHE A 166 10.90 12.98 19.78
N GLN A 167 10.41 11.88 19.21
CA GLN A 167 11.22 10.74 18.76
C GLN A 167 10.37 9.72 17.98
N VAL A 168 11.03 8.62 17.62
CA VAL A 168 10.40 7.42 17.07
C VAL A 168 10.16 6.39 18.18
N TYR A 169 9.00 5.75 18.17
CA TYR A 169 8.60 4.71 19.11
C TYR A 169 8.19 3.46 18.36
N ALA A 170 8.56 2.29 18.89
CA ALA A 170 7.96 1.04 18.42
C ALA A 170 6.48 1.00 18.82
N ASN A 171 5.64 0.46 17.93
CA ASN A 171 4.23 0.25 18.24
C ASN A 171 4.11 -0.79 19.36
N ALA A 172 3.66 -0.35 20.52
CA ALA A 172 3.60 -1.20 21.72
C ALA A 172 2.19 -1.36 22.29
N GLY A 173 1.25 -0.51 21.87
CA GLY A 173 -0.16 -0.63 22.26
C GLY A 173 -0.38 -0.46 23.77
N ASP A 174 0.41 0.39 24.42
CA ASP A 174 0.35 0.55 25.87
C ASP A 174 -0.76 1.53 26.25
N PRO A 175 -1.88 1.07 26.85
CA PRO A 175 -2.96 1.97 27.26
C PRO A 175 -2.54 2.98 28.34
N ALA A 176 -1.44 2.73 29.07
CA ALA A 176 -0.91 3.67 30.06
C ALA A 176 -0.02 4.76 29.44
N LEU A 177 0.52 4.52 28.24
CA LEU A 177 1.37 5.46 27.49
C LEU A 177 0.71 5.91 26.19
N ALA A 178 -0.62 5.95 26.20
CA ALA A 178 -1.42 6.00 25.00
C ALA A 178 -1.11 7.18 24.06
N LEU A 179 -0.51 8.25 24.58
CA LEU A 179 -0.13 9.45 23.81
C LEU A 179 1.15 9.29 22.98
N ILE A 180 1.98 8.27 23.24
CA ILE A 180 3.39 8.28 22.84
C ILE A 180 3.79 7.07 21.98
N ASN A 181 3.38 5.85 22.33
CA ASN A 181 3.84 4.61 21.67
C ASN A 181 2.69 3.79 21.03
N ASN A 182 1.57 4.47 20.77
CA ASN A 182 0.42 3.88 20.10
C ASN A 182 0.50 4.15 18.59
N PRO A 183 0.25 3.14 17.74
CA PRO A 183 0.10 3.35 16.31
C PRO A 183 -0.97 4.39 16.00
N TYR A 184 -0.69 5.25 15.05
CA TYR A 184 -1.71 6.08 14.45
C TYR A 184 -2.65 5.23 13.59
N GLN A 185 -3.89 5.68 13.47
CA GLN A 185 -4.93 4.92 12.81
C GLN A 185 -4.91 5.16 11.30
N LEU A 186 -4.50 4.14 10.55
CA LEU A 186 -4.42 4.15 9.09
C LEU A 186 -4.60 2.77 8.45
N GLN A 187 -4.91 2.77 7.17
CA GLN A 187 -4.89 1.59 6.32
C GLN A 187 -4.09 1.87 5.05
N ILE A 188 -3.27 0.90 4.65
CA ILE A 188 -2.45 0.93 3.45
C ILE A 188 -2.91 -0.19 2.50
N SER A 189 -3.40 0.21 1.33
CA SER A 189 -4.00 -0.70 0.36
C SER A 189 -3.39 -0.51 -1.04
N GLY A 190 -3.31 -1.60 -1.79
CA GLY A 190 -2.56 -1.63 -3.05
C GLY A 190 -2.62 -2.96 -3.75
N VAL A 191 -1.67 -3.23 -4.64
CA VAL A 191 -1.57 -4.51 -5.33
C VAL A 191 -0.17 -5.06 -5.12
N THR A 192 -0.07 -6.21 -4.47
CA THR A 192 1.18 -6.96 -4.38
C THR A 192 1.48 -7.58 -5.74
N ALA A 193 2.67 -7.30 -6.27
CA ALA A 193 3.10 -7.91 -7.54
C ALA A 193 3.16 -9.43 -7.36
N VAL A 194 2.35 -10.16 -8.11
CA VAL A 194 2.41 -11.63 -8.13
C VAL A 194 3.47 -12.03 -9.16
N PRO A 195 4.55 -12.74 -8.76
CA PRO A 195 5.46 -13.32 -9.73
C PRO A 195 4.68 -14.22 -10.67
N LEU A 196 4.87 -14.06 -11.99
CA LEU A 196 4.20 -14.91 -12.99
C LEU A 196 4.38 -16.39 -12.58
N PRO A 197 3.29 -17.17 -12.43
CA PRO A 197 3.42 -18.59 -12.20
C PRO A 197 4.32 -19.18 -13.28
N GLY A 198 5.12 -20.19 -12.94
CA GLY A 198 6.04 -20.86 -13.88
C GLY A 198 5.41 -21.33 -15.21
N ALA A 199 4.08 -21.26 -15.35
CA ALA A 199 3.32 -21.34 -16.59
C ALA A 199 3.89 -20.49 -17.75
N ALA A 200 4.47 -19.31 -17.48
CA ALA A 200 5.12 -18.50 -18.53
C ALA A 200 6.32 -19.22 -19.16
N TRP A 201 7.09 -19.97 -18.37
CA TRP A 201 8.19 -20.81 -18.85
C TRP A 201 7.66 -22.02 -19.62
N PHE A 202 6.61 -22.67 -19.13
CA PHE A 202 5.96 -23.76 -19.86
C PHE A 202 5.40 -23.31 -21.22
N PHE A 203 4.92 -22.07 -21.31
CA PHE A 203 4.45 -21.48 -22.57
C PHE A 203 5.60 -21.24 -23.56
N ALA A 204 6.73 -20.69 -23.09
CA ALA A 204 7.93 -20.50 -23.92
C ALA A 204 8.50 -21.85 -24.43
N ILE A 205 8.51 -22.87 -23.58
CA ILE A 205 8.94 -24.24 -23.96
C ILE A 205 7.95 -24.85 -24.97
N ALA A 206 6.64 -24.68 -24.76
CA ALA A 206 5.61 -25.20 -25.67
C ALA A 206 5.70 -24.56 -27.07
N ILE A 207 5.92 -23.24 -27.16
CA ILE A 207 6.15 -22.54 -28.44
C ILE A 207 7.45 -23.02 -29.10
N GLY A 208 8.53 -23.17 -28.33
CA GLY A 208 9.79 -23.71 -28.82
C GLY A 208 9.64 -25.12 -29.41
N ALA A 209 8.91 -26.00 -28.71
CA ALA A 209 8.65 -27.37 -29.15
C ALA A 209 7.78 -27.42 -30.43
N LEU A 210 6.73 -26.61 -30.53
CA LEU A 210 5.90 -26.52 -31.75
C LEU A 210 6.72 -26.02 -32.95
N SER A 211 7.61 -25.05 -32.73
CA SER A 211 8.47 -24.48 -33.77
C SER A 211 9.47 -25.51 -34.31
N ALA A 212 10.04 -26.34 -33.42
CA ALA A 212 10.94 -27.43 -33.79
C ALA A 212 10.23 -28.56 -34.57
N LEU A 213 9.01 -28.92 -34.16
CA LEU A 213 8.20 -29.93 -34.85
C LEU A 213 7.79 -29.49 -36.26
N ARG A 214 7.42 -28.21 -36.43
CA ARG A 214 7.09 -27.64 -37.75
C ARG A 214 8.29 -27.64 -38.70
N ARG A 215 9.49 -27.39 -38.18
CA ARG A 215 10.75 -27.42 -38.97
C ARG A 215 11.08 -28.84 -39.45
N ARG A 216 10.87 -29.86 -38.62
CA ARG A 216 11.12 -31.26 -38.99
C ARG A 216 10.26 -31.75 -40.15
N HIS A 217 8.99 -31.33 -40.22
CA HIS A 217 8.10 -31.73 -41.31
C HIS A 217 8.44 -31.10 -42.67
N THR A 218 9.13 -29.96 -42.71
CA THR A 218 9.49 -29.29 -43.97
C THR A 218 10.68 -29.96 -44.67
N PHE A 219 11.61 -30.56 -43.93
CA PHE A 219 12.78 -31.25 -44.49
C PHE A 219 12.49 -32.67 -44.99
N SER A 220 11.44 -33.33 -44.50
CA SER A 220 11.09 -34.69 -44.92
C SER A 220 10.52 -34.78 -46.35
N ASN A 221 10.07 -33.67 -46.94
CA ASN A 221 9.44 -33.64 -48.26
C ASN A 221 10.41 -33.29 -49.41
N VAL A 222 11.71 -33.09 -49.12
CA VAL A 222 12.70 -32.69 -50.13
C VAL A 222 13.43 -33.89 -50.77
N ASN A 223 13.29 -35.11 -50.21
CA ASN A 223 14.02 -36.30 -50.66
C ASN A 223 13.16 -37.34 -51.41
N GLN A 224 12.05 -36.93 -52.05
CA GLN A 224 11.27 -37.82 -52.94
C GLN A 224 11.03 -37.17 -54.32
N ALA A 225 12.12 -36.78 -54.98
CA ALA A 225 12.14 -36.48 -56.42
C ALA A 225 13.03 -37.50 -57.14
#